data_AF-A0A165WB22-F1
#
_entry.id   AF-A0A165WB22-F1
#
_cell.length_a   1.000
_cell.length_b   1.000
_cell.length_c   1.000
_cell.angle_alpha   90.00
_cell.angle_beta   90.00
_cell.angle_gamma   90.00
#
_symmetry.space_group_name_H-M   'P 1'
#
loop_
_entity.id
_entity.type
_entity.pdbx_description
1 polymer ?
#
loop_
_entity_poly.entity_id
_entity_poly.type
_entity_poly.pdbx_seq_one_letter_code
_entity_poly.pdbx_strand_id
1 'polypeptide(L)'
;PPGIFVHVRQDLLEQWVQDYQNDPIFKARWNAADTSQDSWSASQRYFKTDDGMMYFRDADFIPRLCVPLGQRGFILSQAHDSALETAHAG
;
A
#
# COMPACT_ATOMS: atom_id res chain seq x y z
N PRO A 1 -0.89 27.39 1.21
CA PRO A 1 -1.62 26.17 0.77
C PRO A 1 -2.01 25.32 2.00
N PRO A 2 -3.28 24.87 2.14
CA PRO A 2 -3.62 23.92 3.18
C PRO A 2 -3.06 22.56 2.78
N GLY A 3 -1.96 22.15 3.41
CA GLY A 3 -1.48 20.78 3.31
C GLY A 3 -2.41 19.89 4.12
N ILE A 4 -3.16 19.01 3.46
CA ILE A 4 -3.89 17.96 4.17
C ILE A 4 -2.83 16.94 4.62
N PHE A 5 -2.51 16.96 5.92
CA PHE A 5 -1.68 15.94 6.54
C PHE A 5 -2.56 14.74 6.86
N VAL A 6 -2.63 13.79 5.93
CA VAL A 6 -3.29 12.51 6.16
C VAL A 6 -2.31 11.65 6.96
N HIS A 7 -2.55 11.52 8.26
CA HIS A 7 -1.82 10.57 9.10
C HIS A 7 -2.64 9.27 9.19
N VAL A 8 -2.05 8.17 8.72
CA VAL A 8 -2.60 6.83 8.92
C VAL A 8 -2.41 6.45 10.39
N ARG A 9 -3.42 5.84 11.00
CA ARG A 9 -3.33 5.40 12.40
C ARG A 9 -2.25 4.31 12.53
N GLN A 10 -1.43 4.39 13.57
CA GLN A 10 -0.28 3.49 13.76
C GLN A 10 -0.69 2.02 13.91
N ASP A 11 -1.80 1.75 14.59
CA ASP A 11 -2.37 0.41 14.74
C ASP A 11 -2.72 -0.22 13.39
N LEU A 12 -3.22 0.59 12.46
CA LEU A 12 -3.53 0.15 11.11
C LEU A 12 -2.26 -0.19 10.33
N LEU A 13 -1.20 0.62 10.44
CA LEU A 13 0.08 0.33 9.79
C LEU A 13 0.70 -0.97 10.31
N GLU A 14 0.68 -1.18 11.61
CA GLU A 14 1.18 -2.41 12.24
C GLU A 14 0.42 -3.64 11.74
N GLN A 15 -0.91 -3.55 11.64
CA GLN A 15 -1.73 -4.64 11.09
C GLN A 15 -1.37 -4.93 9.63
N TRP A 16 -1.15 -3.90 8.82
CA TRP A 16 -0.75 -4.07 7.42
C TRP A 16 0.61 -4.76 7.28
N VAL A 17 1.59 -4.36 8.10
CA VAL A 17 2.90 -5.00 8.15
C VAL A 17 2.80 -6.47 8.52
N GLN A 18 1.99 -6.80 9.54
CA GLN A 18 1.74 -8.19 9.94
C GLN A 18 1.07 -8.98 8.81
N ASP A 19 0.10 -8.39 8.13
CA ASP A 19 -0.59 -9.05 7.02
C ASP A 19 0.36 -9.32 5.86
N TYR A 20 1.30 -8.41 5.52
CA TYR A 20 2.31 -8.68 4.50
C TYR A 20 3.20 -9.88 4.84
N GLN A 21 3.59 -10.02 6.11
CA GLN A 21 4.47 -11.09 6.57
C GLN A 21 3.78 -12.47 6.59
N ASN A 22 2.45 -12.48 6.69
CA ASN A 22 1.64 -13.69 6.75
C ASN A 22 0.94 -14.03 5.43
N ASP A 23 0.83 -13.07 4.51
CA ASP A 23 0.16 -13.27 3.23
C ASP A 23 1.00 -14.18 2.29
N PRO A 24 0.41 -15.26 1.75
CA PRO A 24 1.12 -16.22 0.91
C PRO A 24 1.67 -15.63 -0.40
N ILE A 25 1.05 -14.56 -0.90
CA ILE A 25 1.50 -13.82 -2.08
C ILE A 25 2.61 -12.86 -1.67
N PHE A 26 2.41 -12.09 -0.59
CA PHE A 26 3.31 -10.98 -0.30
C PHE A 26 4.50 -11.31 0.58
N LYS A 27 4.49 -12.38 1.39
CA LYS A 27 5.58 -12.71 2.31
C LYS A 27 6.96 -12.78 1.66
N ALA A 28 7.07 -13.52 0.55
CA ALA A 28 8.34 -13.65 -0.16
C ALA A 28 8.82 -12.31 -0.74
N ARG A 29 7.88 -11.51 -1.27
CA ARG A 29 8.15 -10.19 -1.85
C ARG A 29 8.52 -9.18 -0.77
N TRP A 30 7.85 -9.24 0.39
CA TRP A 30 8.14 -8.45 1.56
C TRP A 30 9.57 -8.69 2.04
N ASN A 31 10.01 -9.94 2.13
CA ASN A 31 11.38 -10.24 2.55
C ASN A 31 12.43 -9.79 1.54
N ALA A 32 12.10 -9.78 0.25
CA ALA A 32 13.02 -9.38 -0.83
C ALA A 32 13.00 -7.86 -1.13
N ALA A 33 11.95 -7.14 -0.73
CA ALA A 33 11.82 -5.72 -0.98
C ALA A 33 12.74 -4.90 -0.07
N ASP A 34 13.50 -3.99 -0.68
CA ASP A 34 14.35 -3.03 0.01
C ASP A 34 13.56 -1.81 0.50
N THR A 35 14.10 -1.13 1.50
CA THR A 35 13.54 0.08 2.13
C THR A 35 13.95 1.36 1.40
N SER A 36 14.06 1.30 0.07
CA SER A 36 14.55 2.43 -0.72
C SER A 36 13.68 2.65 -1.95
N GLN A 37 12.91 3.75 -1.92
CA GLN A 37 12.24 4.28 -3.09
C GLN A 37 13.24 4.74 -4.17
N ASP A 38 14.45 5.13 -3.75
CA ASP A 38 15.53 5.66 -4.59
C ASP A 38 16.43 4.60 -5.22
N SER A 39 16.29 3.32 -4.82
CA SER A 39 16.95 2.20 -5.48
C SER A 39 16.34 1.98 -6.87
N TRP A 40 16.75 2.81 -7.84
CA TRP A 40 16.31 2.72 -9.23
C TRP A 40 16.98 1.53 -9.91
N SER A 41 16.54 0.33 -9.54
CA SER A 41 16.89 -0.92 -10.20
C SER A 41 15.71 -1.34 -11.08
N ALA A 42 15.91 -1.40 -12.40
CA ALA A 42 14.88 -1.82 -13.35
C ALA A 42 14.33 -3.25 -13.06
N SER A 43 15.10 -4.07 -12.34
CA SER A 43 14.67 -5.39 -11.88
C SER A 43 13.86 -5.37 -10.58
N GLN A 44 13.88 -4.28 -9.81
CA GLN A 44 13.19 -4.17 -8.52
C GLN A 44 11.81 -3.56 -8.69
N ARG A 45 10.81 -4.43 -8.81
CA ARG A 45 9.41 -4.00 -8.95
C ARG A 45 8.69 -3.78 -7.62
N TYR A 46 9.20 -4.33 -6.51
CA TYR A 46 8.63 -4.18 -5.18
C TYR A 46 9.58 -3.39 -4.27
N PHE A 47 9.02 -2.48 -3.49
CA PHE A 47 9.77 -1.65 -2.55
C PHE A 47 8.92 -1.31 -1.33
N LYS A 48 9.59 -0.98 -0.22
CA LYS A 48 8.95 -0.52 1.02
C LYS A 48 9.17 0.98 1.20
N THR A 49 8.19 1.63 1.80
CA THR A 49 8.30 3.00 2.29
C THR A 49 8.71 3.01 3.77
N ASP A 50 9.14 4.17 4.26
CA ASP A 50 9.64 4.33 5.65
C ASP A 50 8.57 4.03 6.71
N ASP A 51 7.30 4.19 6.36
CA ASP A 51 6.13 3.87 7.19
C ASP A 51 5.76 2.36 7.16
N GLY A 52 6.53 1.53 6.46
CA GLY A 52 6.35 0.09 6.41
C GLY A 52 5.32 -0.39 5.38
N MET A 53 4.81 0.46 4.50
CA MET A 53 3.93 0.03 3.42
C MET A 53 4.73 -0.58 2.25
N MET A 54 4.12 -1.52 1.51
CA MET A 54 4.75 -2.15 0.35
C MET A 54 4.05 -1.74 -0.95
N TYR A 55 4.84 -1.37 -1.95
CA TYR A 55 4.37 -0.94 -3.26
C TYR A 55 4.94 -1.82 -4.37
N PHE A 56 4.21 -1.87 -5.48
CA PHE A 56 4.61 -2.47 -6.73
C PHE A 56 4.66 -1.40 -7.82
N ARG A 57 5.72 -1.38 -8.62
CA ARG A 57 5.80 -0.55 -9.84
C ARG A 57 5.19 -1.32 -11.01
N ASP A 58 4.12 -0.77 -11.59
CA ASP A 58 3.51 -1.33 -12.79
C ASP A 58 4.37 -1.08 -14.05
N ALA A 59 3.85 -1.45 -15.23
CA ALA A 59 4.57 -1.32 -16.49
C ALA A 59 4.93 0.15 -16.83
N ASP A 60 4.15 1.10 -16.31
CA ASP A 60 4.33 2.54 -16.49
C ASP A 60 5.15 3.15 -15.33
N PHE A 61 5.76 2.31 -14.48
CA PHE A 61 6.51 2.67 -13.28
C PHE A 61 5.67 3.41 -12.22
N ILE A 62 4.34 3.33 -12.29
CA ILE A 62 3.46 3.96 -11.31
C ILE A 62 3.41 3.08 -10.05
N PRO A 63 3.72 3.62 -8.86
CA PRO A 63 3.57 2.89 -7.61
C PRO A 63 2.10 2.54 -7.33
N ARG A 64 1.83 1.25 -7.13
CA ARG A 64 0.55 0.71 -6.70
C ARG A 64 0.71 0.11 -5.31
N LEU A 65 -0.17 0.48 -4.39
CA LEU A 65 -0.16 -0.09 -3.05
C LEU A 65 -0.45 -1.60 -3.12
N CYS A 66 0.40 -2.42 -2.52
CA CYS A 66 0.14 -3.84 -2.38
C CYS A 66 -0.89 -4.04 -1.28
N VAL A 67 -2.05 -4.61 -1.58
CA VAL A 67 -3.10 -4.85 -0.56
C VAL A 67 -3.09 -6.33 -0.17
N PRO A 68 -2.65 -6.68 1.06
CA PRO A 68 -2.65 -8.07 1.50
C PRO A 68 -4.08 -8.58 1.68
N LEU A 69 -4.25 -9.90 1.60
CA LEU A 69 -5.56 -10.57 1.62
C LEU A 69 -6.42 -10.14 2.82
N GLY A 70 -5.81 -10.00 4.01
CA GLY A 70 -6.49 -9.56 5.23
C GLY A 70 -7.12 -8.17 5.14
N GLN A 71 -6.59 -7.29 4.28
CA GLN A 71 -7.03 -5.90 4.17
C GLN A 71 -8.02 -5.65 3.02
N ARG A 72 -8.20 -6.61 2.10
CA ARG A 72 -9.05 -6.42 0.92
C ARG A 72 -10.51 -6.13 1.29
N GLY A 73 -11.06 -6.87 2.25
CA GLY A 73 -12.44 -6.67 2.71
C GLY A 73 -12.65 -5.28 3.31
N PHE A 74 -11.71 -4.83 4.16
CA PHE A 74 -11.73 -3.49 4.74
C PHE A 74 -11.72 -2.41 3.65
N ILE A 75 -10.79 -2.50 2.70
CA ILE A 75 -10.69 -1.51 1.61
C ILE A 75 -11.94 -1.51 0.73
N LEU A 76 -12.48 -2.68 0.39
CA LEU A 76 -13.70 -2.77 -0.42
C LEU A 76 -14.91 -2.16 0.31
N SER A 77 -15.04 -2.38 1.62
CA SER A 77 -16.07 -1.73 2.44
C SER A 77 -15.89 -0.22 2.42
N GLN A 78 -14.68 0.28 2.69
CA GLN A 78 -14.42 1.72 2.67
C GLN A 78 -14.66 2.35 1.30
N ALA A 79 -14.28 1.67 0.20
CA ALA A 79 -14.55 2.13 -1.15
C ALA A 79 -16.05 2.19 -1.44
N HIS A 80 -16.79 1.15 -1.04
CA HIS A 80 -18.25 1.08 -1.18
C HIS A 80 -18.97 2.15 -0.34
N ASP A 81 -18.52 2.36 0.90
CA ASP A 81 -19.10 3.34 1.82
C ASP A 81 -18.72 4.79 1.42
N SER A 82 -17.51 5.00 0.88
CA SER A 82 -17.06 6.30 0.36
C SER A 82 -17.67 6.66 -0.99
N ALA A 83 -18.22 5.69 -1.74
CA ALA A 83 -18.89 5.97 -3.01
C ALA A 83 -20.10 6.92 -2.83
N LEU A 84 -20.69 6.96 -1.63
CA LEU A 84 -21.71 7.95 -1.28
C LEU A 84 -21.14 9.38 -1.06
N GLU A 85 -19.86 9.50 -0.67
CA GLU A 85 -19.17 10.79 -0.45
C GLU A 85 -18.37 11.28 -1.67
N THR A 86 -17.95 10.40 -2.58
CA THR A 86 -17.18 10.79 -3.79
C THR A 86 -18.05 11.03 -5.03
N ALA A 87 -19.37 10.95 -4.93
CA ALA A 87 -20.31 11.26 -6.03
C ALA A 87 -20.52 12.78 -6.24
N HIS A 88 -19.45 13.58 -6.15
CA HIS A 88 -19.42 14.98 -6.59
C HIS A 88 -18.10 15.28 -7.30
N ALA A 89 -17.84 14.55 -8.38
CA ALA A 89 -16.95 14.97 -9.46
C ALA A 89 -17.32 14.21 -10.75
N GLY A 90 -18.40 14.67 -11.39
CA GLY A 90 -18.91 14.14 -12.66
C GLY A 90 -20.25 14.76 -13.00
#